data_AF-A0A6D2GFP4-F1
#
_entry.id   AF-A0A6D2GFP4-F1
#
_cell.length_a   1.000
_cell.length_b   1.000
_cell.length_c   1.000
_cell.angle_alpha   90.00
_cell.angle_beta   90.00
_cell.angle_gamma   90.00
#
_symmetry.space_group_name_H-M   'P 1'
#
loop_
_entity.id
_entity.type
_entity.pdbx_description
1 polymer ?
#
loop_
_entity_poly.entity_id
_entity_poly.type
_entity_poly.pdbx_seq_one_letter_code
_entity_poly.pdbx_strand_id
1 'polypeptide(L)'
;MRAASLHLWQRHAAEDVGSFDDLFSSVLSLFNDQPEDFAIERVQDELLGLMSQQLNVDYNLLLLDVDPSEQKRQAVLGPTPEPPPYVPPEEPEPRPVTRRRKPETEEEDVGAPAPLPEPEEAPSLLCEGTEPVMDIWRIPQLWDTTESLRSVSDRLAWDLAEHYAIDDRIISDADVNGIGFHVMPFASDHPMFTRPQSRACWALLAALNEIPLTEDLASALTPGLFFQHDADGFFFSNEFLIKAFRLIRIVRRIKELQQEAQHAADD
;
A
#
# COMPACT_ATOMS: atom_id res chain seq x y z
N MET A 1 -0.83 -0.35 13.22
CA MET A 1 -1.21 -0.86 14.55
C MET A 1 -0.50 -0.12 15.68
N ARG A 2 0.78 -0.37 16.01
CA ARG A 2 1.45 0.24 17.20
C ARG A 2 1.30 1.77 17.29
N ALA A 3 1.57 2.50 16.21
CA ALA A 3 1.45 3.97 16.20
C ALA A 3 0.00 4.46 16.40
N ALA A 4 -0.98 3.76 15.82
CA ALA A 4 -2.40 4.08 15.97
C ALA A 4 -2.90 3.79 17.40
N SER A 5 -2.53 2.64 17.95
CA SER A 5 -2.83 2.25 19.33
C SER A 5 -2.16 3.19 20.35
N LEU A 6 -0.92 3.62 20.10
CA LEU A 6 -0.22 4.61 20.93
C LEU A 6 -0.94 5.96 20.92
N HIS A 7 -1.33 6.45 19.75
CA HIS A 7 -2.05 7.72 19.62
C HIS A 7 -3.41 7.68 20.33
N LEU A 8 -4.11 6.55 20.23
CA LEU A 8 -5.38 6.33 20.92
C LEU A 8 -5.21 6.23 22.44
N TRP A 9 -4.16 5.54 22.90
CA TRP A 9 -3.77 5.53 24.30
C TRP A 9 -3.50 6.94 24.81
N GLN A 10 -2.73 7.76 24.08
CA GLN A 10 -2.45 9.14 24.49
C GLN A 10 -3.70 10.03 24.51
N ARG A 11 -4.69 9.76 23.65
CA ARG A 11 -5.94 10.53 23.59
C ARG A 11 -6.88 10.23 24.76
N HIS A 12 -6.88 8.99 25.26
CA HIS A 12 -7.84 8.53 26.28
C HIS A 12 -7.21 8.17 27.64
N ALA A 13 -5.88 8.05 27.72
CA ALA A 13 -5.19 7.76 28.97
C ALA A 13 -5.35 8.95 29.93
N ALA A 14 -6.00 8.68 31.06
CA ALA A 14 -5.89 9.54 32.22
C ALA A 14 -4.49 9.40 32.85
N GLU A 15 -4.11 10.35 33.71
CA GLU A 15 -2.77 10.40 34.34
C GLU A 15 -2.37 9.15 35.15
N ASP A 16 -3.31 8.24 35.44
CA ASP A 16 -3.13 7.04 36.26
C ASP A 16 -3.16 5.72 35.46
N VAL A 17 -3.30 5.78 34.13
CA VAL A 17 -3.25 4.59 33.26
C VAL A 17 -1.80 4.41 32.82
N GLY A 18 -1.14 3.33 33.26
CA GLY A 18 0.31 3.10 33.16
C GLY A 18 0.94 3.21 31.74
N SER A 19 2.18 2.71 31.60
CA SER A 19 2.89 2.84 30.31
C SER A 19 2.26 1.95 29.23
N PHE A 20 1.95 2.53 28.07
CA PHE A 20 1.54 1.80 26.88
C PHE A 20 2.56 0.75 26.46
N ASP A 21 3.86 1.03 26.64
CA ASP A 21 4.92 0.12 26.22
C ASP A 21 4.96 -1.18 27.05
N ASP A 22 4.57 -1.12 28.33
CA ASP A 22 4.47 -2.30 29.19
C ASP A 22 3.28 -3.17 28.76
N LEU A 23 2.14 -2.53 28.46
CA LEU A 23 0.96 -3.22 27.94
C LEU A 23 1.27 -3.88 26.60
N PHE A 24 1.83 -3.13 25.65
CA PHE A 24 2.18 -3.64 24.34
C PHE A 24 3.20 -4.80 24.42
N SER A 25 4.20 -4.70 25.29
CA SER A 25 5.20 -5.75 25.50
C SER A 25 4.58 -7.00 26.14
N SER A 26 3.64 -6.84 27.08
CA SER A 26 2.92 -7.97 27.69
C SER A 26 2.05 -8.72 26.68
N VAL A 27 1.38 -8.00 25.77
CA VAL A 27 0.62 -8.62 24.65
C VAL A 27 1.57 -9.40 23.76
N LEU A 28 2.67 -8.80 23.31
CA LEU A 28 3.63 -9.49 22.44
C LEU A 28 4.25 -10.73 23.12
N SER A 29 4.47 -10.68 24.44
CA SER A 29 5.00 -11.82 25.18
C SER A 29 4.08 -13.04 25.15
N LEU A 30 2.76 -12.86 24.99
CA LEU A 30 1.80 -13.97 24.91
C LEU A 30 2.01 -14.83 23.66
N PHE A 31 2.60 -14.25 22.61
CA PHE A 31 2.79 -14.89 21.32
C PHE A 31 4.24 -15.38 21.07
N ASN A 32 5.14 -15.26 22.06
CA ASN A 32 6.55 -15.65 21.91
C ASN A 32 6.79 -17.17 21.79
N ASP A 33 5.89 -18.00 22.32
CA ASP A 33 6.08 -19.46 22.41
C ASP A 33 5.62 -20.23 21.16
N GLN A 34 4.93 -19.58 20.20
CA GLN A 34 4.33 -20.22 19.02
C GLN A 34 4.46 -19.32 17.77
N PRO A 35 5.61 -19.36 17.06
CA PRO A 35 5.81 -18.53 15.85
C PRO A 35 5.01 -19.02 14.63
N GLU A 36 4.55 -20.28 14.62
CA GLU A 36 3.88 -20.91 13.47
C GLU A 36 2.42 -20.44 13.29
N ASP A 37 1.78 -19.94 14.35
CA ASP A 37 0.39 -19.44 14.36
C ASP A 37 0.29 -17.92 14.60
N PHE A 38 1.38 -17.19 14.34
CA PHE A 38 1.44 -15.75 14.58
C PHE A 38 0.57 -14.98 13.58
N ALA A 39 -0.64 -14.59 14.01
CA ALA A 39 -1.55 -13.76 13.25
C ALA A 39 -1.61 -12.34 13.82
N ILE A 40 -1.29 -11.35 12.99
CA ILE A 40 -1.28 -9.93 13.35
C ILE A 40 -2.67 -9.47 13.81
N GLU A 41 -3.74 -10.03 13.24
CA GLU A 41 -5.13 -9.75 13.64
C GLU A 41 -5.40 -10.19 15.09
N ARG A 42 -4.88 -11.36 15.52
CA ARG A 42 -5.02 -11.82 16.91
C ARG A 42 -4.26 -10.94 17.88
N VAL A 43 -3.07 -10.48 17.51
CA VAL A 43 -2.29 -9.51 18.31
C VAL A 43 -3.05 -8.19 18.42
N GLN A 44 -3.70 -7.75 17.34
CA GLN A 44 -4.54 -6.56 17.34
C GLN A 44 -5.74 -6.71 18.27
N ASP A 45 -6.44 -7.84 18.20
CA ASP A 45 -7.61 -8.12 19.04
C ASP A 45 -7.27 -8.17 20.53
N GLU A 46 -6.18 -8.85 20.90
CA GLU A 46 -5.70 -8.89 22.28
C GLU A 46 -5.27 -7.50 22.77
N LEU A 47 -4.56 -6.74 21.93
CA LEU A 47 -4.14 -5.37 22.25
C LEU A 47 -5.35 -4.44 22.46
N LEU A 48 -6.31 -4.47 21.55
CA LEU A 48 -7.54 -3.67 21.62
C LEU A 48 -8.41 -4.09 22.80
N GLY A 49 -8.49 -5.39 23.10
CA GLY A 49 -9.20 -5.92 24.25
C GLY A 49 -8.62 -5.41 25.57
N LEU A 50 -7.29 -5.45 25.73
CA LEU A 50 -6.64 -4.91 26.93
C LEU A 50 -6.73 -3.39 27.02
N MET A 51 -6.61 -2.68 25.90
CA MET A 51 -6.81 -1.23 25.86
C MET A 51 -8.25 -0.84 26.24
N SER A 52 -9.25 -1.59 25.79
CA SER A 52 -10.65 -1.38 26.17
C SER A 52 -10.86 -1.48 27.67
N GLN A 53 -10.26 -2.48 28.31
CA GLN A 53 -10.35 -2.68 29.76
C GLN A 53 -9.62 -1.60 30.56
N GLN A 54 -8.44 -1.17 30.10
CA GLN A 54 -7.60 -0.20 30.82
C GLN A 54 -8.06 1.24 30.64
N LEU A 55 -8.55 1.59 29.45
CA LEU A 55 -9.03 2.94 29.13
C LEU A 55 -10.54 3.10 29.39
N ASN A 56 -11.25 2.01 29.69
CA ASN A 56 -12.71 1.96 29.80
C ASN A 56 -13.41 2.55 28.56
N VAL A 57 -12.85 2.26 27.38
CA VAL A 57 -13.38 2.68 26.07
C VAL A 57 -13.93 1.46 25.35
N ASP A 58 -15.08 1.60 24.69
CA ASP A 58 -15.70 0.52 23.93
C ASP A 58 -14.76 -0.03 22.84
N TYR A 59 -14.61 -1.37 22.81
CA TYR A 59 -13.81 -2.07 21.80
C TYR A 59 -14.20 -1.66 20.36
N ASN A 60 -15.50 -1.50 20.08
CA ASN A 60 -15.98 -1.09 18.76
C ASN A 60 -15.47 0.31 18.36
N LEU A 61 -15.33 1.21 19.33
CA LEU A 61 -14.77 2.55 19.08
C LEU A 61 -13.27 2.49 18.84
N LEU A 62 -12.56 1.64 19.59
CA LEU A 62 -11.13 1.43 19.39
C LEU A 62 -10.83 0.75 18.04
N LEU A 63 -11.69 -0.17 17.61
CA LEU A 63 -11.58 -0.86 16.32
C LEU A 63 -11.73 0.13 15.15
N LEU A 64 -12.71 1.04 15.24
CA LEU A 64 -12.94 2.11 14.24
C LEU A 64 -11.70 3.01 14.07
N ASP A 65 -11.01 3.36 15.16
CA ASP A 65 -9.87 4.27 15.13
C ASP A 65 -8.53 3.60 14.74
N VAL A 66 -8.42 2.28 14.89
CA VAL A 66 -7.21 1.51 14.56
C VAL A 66 -7.24 0.96 13.13
N ASP A 67 -8.41 0.93 12.47
CA ASP A 67 -8.52 0.56 11.06
C ASP A 67 -7.79 1.59 10.17
N PRO A 68 -6.80 1.17 9.36
CA PRO A 68 -6.08 2.08 8.46
C PRO A 68 -6.98 2.74 7.42
N SER A 69 -8.16 2.19 7.14
CA SER A 69 -9.14 2.71 6.19
C SER A 69 -9.79 4.00 6.68
N GLU A 70 -10.09 4.10 7.99
CA GLU A 70 -10.68 5.31 8.58
C GLU A 70 -9.61 6.39 8.79
N GLN A 71 -8.37 6.06 9.15
CA GLN A 71 -7.27 7.06 9.15
C GLN A 71 -7.04 7.66 7.75
N LYS A 72 -7.13 6.82 6.71
CA LYS A 72 -7.03 7.26 5.31
C LYS A 72 -8.26 8.09 4.90
N ARG A 73 -9.47 7.74 5.36
CA ARG A 73 -10.67 8.58 5.17
C ARG A 73 -10.58 9.90 5.92
N GLN A 74 -10.13 9.93 7.18
CA GLN A 74 -9.97 11.14 7.97
C GLN A 74 -8.92 12.09 7.36
N ALA A 75 -7.83 11.53 6.83
CA ALA A 75 -6.78 12.28 6.15
C ALA A 75 -7.27 12.86 4.80
N VAL A 76 -8.22 12.20 4.12
CA VAL A 76 -8.77 12.63 2.83
C VAL A 76 -10.00 13.55 3.00
N LEU A 77 -10.82 13.34 4.03
CA LEU A 77 -12.12 13.99 4.23
C LEU A 77 -12.13 15.06 5.33
N GLY A 78 -11.10 15.13 6.18
CA GLY A 78 -11.11 15.97 7.38
C GLY A 78 -12.07 15.46 8.47
N PRO A 79 -12.12 16.09 9.66
CA PRO A 79 -13.07 15.67 10.71
C PRO A 79 -14.51 15.88 10.22
N THR A 80 -15.33 14.83 10.34
CA THR A 80 -16.77 14.92 10.05
C THR A 80 -17.38 16.04 10.89
N PRO A 81 -18.01 17.06 10.28
CA PRO A 81 -18.69 18.09 11.04
C PRO A 81 -19.83 17.43 11.82
N GLU A 82 -19.88 17.63 13.13
CA GLU A 82 -21.04 17.23 13.93
C GLU A 82 -22.29 17.87 13.31
N PRO A 83 -23.35 17.09 13.04
CA PRO A 83 -24.61 17.68 12.61
C PRO A 83 -25.08 18.64 13.71
N PRO A 84 -25.55 19.85 13.36
CA PRO A 84 -26.04 20.79 14.36
C PRO A 84 -27.13 20.13 15.22
N PRO A 85 -27.22 20.46 16.52
CA PRO A 85 -28.15 19.81 17.43
C PRO A 85 -29.57 19.89 16.87
N TYR A 86 -30.18 18.72 16.70
CA TYR A 86 -31.57 18.59 16.28
C TYR A 86 -32.46 19.29 17.31
N VAL A 87 -33.00 20.45 16.93
CA VAL A 87 -34.11 21.06 17.65
C VAL A 87 -35.37 20.35 17.19
N PRO A 88 -36.06 19.59 18.06
CA PRO A 88 -37.33 18.97 17.69
C PRO A 88 -38.31 20.08 17.29
N PRO A 89 -38.98 19.99 16.13
CA PRO A 89 -40.08 20.90 15.81
C PRO A 89 -41.14 20.78 16.92
N GLU A 90 -41.54 21.91 17.51
CA GLU A 90 -42.64 21.95 18.47
C GLU A 90 -43.88 21.30 17.85
N GLU A 91 -44.33 20.23 18.48
CA GLU A 91 -45.53 19.49 18.14
C GLU A 91 -46.75 20.41 18.34
N PRO A 92 -47.49 20.80 17.29
CA PRO A 92 -48.63 21.69 17.47
C PRO A 92 -49.80 20.90 18.08
N GLU A 93 -50.24 21.34 19.26
CA GLU A 93 -51.43 20.81 19.93
C GLU A 93 -52.70 20.91 19.07
N PRO A 94 -53.68 19.99 19.25
CA PRO A 94 -54.77 19.77 18.32
C PRO A 94 -56.00 20.62 18.66
N ARG A 95 -56.66 21.22 17.65
CA ARG A 95 -58.12 21.47 17.60
C ARG A 95 -58.58 22.08 16.24
N PRO A 96 -59.89 22.08 15.89
CA PRO A 96 -60.49 21.03 15.07
C PRO A 96 -61.19 21.52 13.79
N VAL A 97 -61.35 20.60 12.83
CA VAL A 97 -62.49 20.38 11.92
C VAL A 97 -62.98 21.58 11.07
N THR A 98 -62.89 21.46 9.75
CA THR A 98 -64.11 21.34 8.91
C THR A 98 -63.81 20.92 7.46
N ARG A 99 -64.44 19.80 7.10
CA ARG A 99 -64.89 19.35 5.78
C ARG A 99 -64.95 20.43 4.68
N ARG A 100 -64.46 20.10 3.47
CA ARG A 100 -65.30 19.63 2.35
C ARG A 100 -64.49 19.20 1.12
N ARG A 101 -64.91 18.05 0.57
CA ARG A 101 -64.71 17.48 -0.79
C ARG A 101 -64.85 18.52 -1.92
N LYS A 102 -64.39 18.35 -3.18
CA LYS A 102 -64.27 17.18 -4.09
C LYS A 102 -63.33 17.57 -5.29
N PRO A 103 -63.14 16.77 -6.38
CA PRO A 103 -61.87 16.54 -7.09
C PRO A 103 -61.89 17.14 -8.52
N GLU A 104 -60.87 16.82 -9.33
CA GLU A 104 -60.80 16.78 -10.82
C GLU A 104 -59.30 16.92 -11.16
N THR A 105 -58.53 15.84 -11.37
CA THR A 105 -58.38 14.97 -12.57
C THR A 105 -57.93 15.71 -13.83
N GLU A 106 -56.69 15.43 -14.24
CA GLU A 106 -56.11 15.31 -15.61
C GLU A 106 -54.62 15.68 -15.53
N GLU A 107 -53.65 15.05 -16.18
CA GLU A 107 -53.46 13.75 -16.85
C GLU A 107 -51.93 13.60 -16.98
N GLU A 108 -51.47 12.40 -17.31
CA GLU A 108 -50.08 11.95 -17.36
C GLU A 108 -49.19 12.78 -18.30
N ASP A 109 -47.90 12.94 -17.94
CA ASP A 109 -46.82 12.74 -18.90
C ASP A 109 -45.61 12.07 -18.24
N VAL A 110 -45.02 11.15 -18.99
CA VAL A 110 -44.06 10.14 -18.61
C VAL A 110 -42.65 10.64 -18.92
N GLY A 111 -41.70 10.39 -18.01
CA GLY A 111 -40.33 10.09 -18.42
C GLY A 111 -39.23 10.94 -17.81
N ALA A 112 -38.58 10.41 -16.77
CA ALA A 112 -37.12 10.18 -16.69
C ALA A 112 -36.74 9.82 -15.25
N PRO A 113 -36.28 8.60 -14.95
CA PRO A 113 -35.57 8.34 -13.70
C PRO A 113 -34.17 8.96 -13.81
N ALA A 114 -33.81 9.81 -12.86
CA ALA A 114 -32.44 10.26 -12.66
C ALA A 114 -31.51 9.03 -12.51
N PRO A 115 -30.29 9.03 -13.07
CA PRO A 115 -29.44 7.85 -13.04
C PRO A 115 -28.98 7.55 -11.62
N LEU A 116 -29.07 6.27 -11.25
CA LEU A 116 -28.37 5.67 -10.13
C LEU A 116 -26.85 5.91 -10.30
N PRO A 117 -26.09 6.06 -9.19
CA PRO A 117 -24.64 6.11 -9.28
C PRO A 117 -24.14 4.78 -9.84
N GLU A 118 -23.38 4.85 -10.94
CA GLU A 118 -22.78 3.68 -11.58
C GLU A 118 -21.84 2.97 -10.59
N PRO A 119 -21.85 1.63 -10.55
CA PRO A 119 -20.84 0.86 -9.86
C PRO A 119 -19.55 0.83 -10.69
N GLU A 120 -18.41 0.97 -10.02
CA GLU A 120 -17.10 0.58 -10.52
C GLU A 120 -16.68 1.19 -11.87
N GLU A 121 -16.15 2.42 -11.82
CA GLU A 121 -15.04 2.74 -12.72
C GLU A 121 -13.87 1.83 -12.33
N ALA A 122 -13.75 0.73 -13.07
CA ALA A 122 -12.51 -0.02 -13.21
C ALA A 122 -11.35 0.99 -13.38
N PRO A 123 -10.21 0.84 -12.68
CA PRO A 123 -9.07 1.71 -12.91
C PRO A 123 -8.70 1.61 -14.38
N SER A 124 -8.91 2.72 -15.08
CA SER A 124 -8.59 2.83 -16.50
C SER A 124 -7.12 2.53 -16.67
N LEU A 125 -6.88 1.38 -17.27
CA LEU A 125 -5.64 0.90 -17.83
C LEU A 125 -4.97 2.00 -18.65
N LEU A 126 -3.92 2.62 -18.12
CA LEU A 126 -2.70 2.93 -18.85
C LEU A 126 -1.55 2.99 -17.84
N CYS A 127 -0.44 2.37 -18.20
CA CYS A 127 0.82 2.41 -17.49
C CYS A 127 1.38 3.85 -17.54
N GLU A 128 0.78 4.77 -16.78
CA GLU A 128 1.22 6.14 -16.65
C GLU A 128 2.30 6.20 -15.57
N GLY A 129 3.52 6.52 -16.01
CA GLY A 129 4.78 6.33 -15.29
C GLY A 129 5.03 7.25 -14.10
N THR A 130 4.03 7.54 -13.27
CA THR A 130 4.20 8.37 -12.07
C THR A 130 3.33 7.95 -10.90
N GLU A 131 2.60 6.82 -10.98
CA GLU A 131 1.82 6.38 -9.84
C GLU A 131 2.75 6.01 -8.67
N PRO A 132 2.53 6.61 -7.49
CA PRO A 132 3.29 6.23 -6.31
C PRO A 132 3.05 4.74 -6.02
N VAL A 133 4.11 4.00 -5.75
CA VAL A 133 4.01 2.61 -5.31
C VAL A 133 3.25 2.60 -3.97
N MET A 134 1.97 2.24 -4.02
CA MET A 134 1.09 2.26 -2.85
C MET A 134 1.31 1.07 -1.90
N ASP A 135 1.76 -0.07 -2.44
CA ASP A 135 2.04 -1.29 -1.68
C ASP A 135 3.17 -2.06 -2.38
N ILE A 136 4.22 -2.40 -1.63
CA ILE A 136 5.37 -3.15 -2.15
C ILE A 136 4.98 -4.61 -2.43
N TRP A 137 4.19 -5.23 -1.54
CA TRP A 137 4.00 -6.68 -1.48
C TRP A 137 2.75 -7.16 -2.23
N ARG A 138 1.68 -6.37 -2.19
CA ARG A 138 0.38 -6.75 -2.77
C ARG A 138 0.39 -6.60 -4.28
N ILE A 139 0.11 -7.70 -4.98
CA ILE A 139 -0.15 -7.72 -6.42
C ILE A 139 -1.64 -8.04 -6.58
N PRO A 140 -2.47 -7.09 -7.02
CA PRO A 140 -3.88 -7.35 -7.30
C PRO A 140 -4.03 -8.42 -8.38
N GLN A 141 -4.97 -9.36 -8.17
CA GLN A 141 -5.18 -10.49 -9.08
C GLN A 141 -5.50 -10.06 -10.53
N LEU A 142 -6.11 -8.87 -10.69
CA LEU A 142 -6.39 -8.28 -12.00
C LEU A 142 -5.10 -8.04 -12.83
N TRP A 143 -3.96 -7.83 -12.18
CA TRP A 143 -2.67 -7.54 -12.81
C TRP A 143 -1.65 -8.66 -12.60
N ASP A 144 -2.06 -9.77 -12.01
CA ASP A 144 -1.20 -10.93 -11.71
C ASP A 144 -1.07 -11.85 -12.93
N THR A 145 -0.67 -11.27 -14.06
CA THR A 145 -0.41 -11.99 -15.32
C THR A 145 1.02 -11.74 -15.76
N THR A 146 1.66 -12.72 -16.40
CA THR A 146 3.06 -12.60 -16.85
C THR A 146 3.27 -11.40 -17.79
N GLU A 147 2.30 -11.06 -18.63
CA GLU A 147 2.39 -9.91 -19.54
C GLU A 147 2.32 -8.57 -18.80
N SER A 148 1.33 -8.38 -17.94
CA SER A 148 1.18 -7.14 -17.15
C SER A 148 2.36 -6.92 -16.21
N LEU A 149 2.82 -7.99 -15.54
CA LEU A 149 3.96 -7.92 -14.64
C LEU A 149 5.26 -7.60 -15.36
N ARG A 150 5.50 -8.15 -16.56
CA ARG A 150 6.66 -7.80 -17.40
C ARG A 150 6.63 -6.32 -17.79
N SER A 151 5.47 -5.78 -18.17
CA SER A 151 5.33 -4.35 -18.49
C SER A 151 5.62 -3.45 -17.29
N VAL A 152 5.13 -3.82 -16.10
CA VAL A 152 5.43 -3.07 -14.85
C VAL A 152 6.91 -3.18 -14.48
N SER A 153 7.51 -4.35 -14.65
CA SER A 153 8.92 -4.62 -14.39
C SER A 153 9.83 -3.78 -15.29
N ASP A 154 9.55 -3.72 -16.60
CA ASP A 154 10.25 -2.86 -17.57
C ASP A 154 10.20 -1.39 -17.15
N ARG A 155 9.00 -0.88 -16.84
CA ARG A 155 8.81 0.51 -16.42
C ARG A 155 9.59 0.85 -15.15
N LEU A 156 9.51 -0.01 -14.13
CA LEU A 156 10.21 0.19 -12.86
C LEU A 156 11.73 0.13 -13.04
N ALA A 157 12.23 -0.81 -13.86
CA ALA A 157 13.65 -0.91 -14.15
C ALA A 157 14.19 0.34 -14.84
N TRP A 158 13.45 0.86 -15.83
CA TRP A 158 13.81 2.10 -16.52
C TRP A 158 13.80 3.31 -15.57
N ASP A 159 12.77 3.46 -14.74
CA ASP A 159 12.64 4.56 -13.76
C ASP A 159 13.77 4.54 -12.70
N LEU A 160 14.13 3.35 -12.20
CA LEU A 160 15.29 3.20 -11.30
C LEU A 160 16.60 3.58 -12.00
N ALA A 161 16.77 3.21 -13.28
CA ALA A 161 17.95 3.50 -14.06
C ALA A 161 18.06 5.00 -14.43
N GLU A 162 16.95 5.63 -14.79
CA GLU A 162 16.85 7.08 -15.08
C GLU A 162 17.27 7.90 -13.86
N HIS A 163 16.86 7.49 -12.66
CA HIS A 163 17.23 8.16 -11.42
C HIS A 163 18.75 8.32 -11.23
N TYR A 164 19.55 7.43 -11.83
CA TYR A 164 21.01 7.46 -11.80
C TYR A 164 21.68 7.63 -13.17
N ALA A 165 20.92 8.11 -14.16
CA ALA A 165 21.37 8.38 -15.53
C ALA A 165 22.09 7.20 -16.20
N ILE A 166 21.53 6.00 -16.02
CA ILE A 166 21.95 4.74 -16.66
C ILE A 166 20.78 4.07 -17.39
N ASP A 167 19.72 4.82 -17.70
CA ASP A 167 18.56 4.38 -18.45
C ASP A 167 18.92 3.87 -19.85
N ASP A 168 20.00 4.41 -20.44
CA ASP A 168 20.59 3.96 -21.70
C ASP A 168 21.23 2.55 -21.64
N ARG A 169 21.24 1.91 -20.46
CA ARG A 169 21.60 0.50 -20.26
C ARG A 169 20.40 -0.42 -20.17
N ILE A 170 19.17 0.10 -20.10
CA ILE A 170 17.96 -0.70 -20.01
C ILE A 170 17.34 -0.87 -21.40
N ILE A 171 17.07 -2.10 -21.78
CA ILE A 171 16.40 -2.45 -23.04
C ILE A 171 15.13 -3.21 -22.70
N SER A 172 13.98 -2.74 -23.19
CA SER A 172 12.72 -3.47 -23.03
C SER A 172 12.78 -4.83 -23.72
N ASP A 173 12.31 -5.86 -23.03
CA ASP A 173 12.33 -7.23 -23.50
C ASP A 173 10.93 -7.76 -23.78
N ALA A 174 10.73 -8.24 -25.01
CA ALA A 174 9.48 -8.86 -25.42
C ALA A 174 9.45 -10.38 -25.16
N ASP A 175 10.55 -11.01 -24.72
CA ASP A 175 10.60 -12.44 -24.46
C ASP A 175 9.57 -12.85 -23.39
N VAL A 176 8.75 -13.85 -23.76
CA VAL A 176 7.68 -14.42 -22.92
C VAL A 176 8.26 -15.06 -21.65
N ASN A 177 9.50 -15.56 -21.73
CA ASN A 177 10.21 -16.16 -20.62
C ASN A 177 11.09 -15.16 -19.85
N GLY A 178 11.19 -13.92 -20.32
CA GLY A 178 11.95 -12.86 -19.66
C GLY A 178 11.20 -12.21 -18.50
N ILE A 179 11.85 -11.22 -17.89
CA ILE A 179 11.28 -10.41 -16.80
C ILE A 179 10.81 -9.03 -17.27
N GLY A 180 10.79 -8.78 -18.59
CA GLY A 180 10.30 -7.55 -19.21
C GLY A 180 11.38 -6.54 -19.61
N PHE A 181 12.61 -6.69 -19.11
CA PHE A 181 13.74 -5.86 -19.51
C PHE A 181 15.05 -6.65 -19.48
N HIS A 182 16.04 -6.17 -20.23
CA HIS A 182 17.43 -6.60 -20.22
C HIS A 182 18.34 -5.44 -19.81
N VAL A 183 19.49 -5.80 -19.25
CA VAL A 183 20.51 -4.84 -18.82
C VAL A 183 21.76 -5.00 -19.67
N MET A 184 22.14 -3.94 -20.39
CA MET A 184 23.40 -3.89 -21.13
C MET A 184 24.61 -3.84 -20.19
N PRO A 185 25.79 -4.32 -20.63
CA PRO A 185 27.02 -4.21 -19.86
C PRO A 185 27.31 -2.78 -19.42
N PHE A 186 27.73 -2.63 -18.16
CA PHE A 186 28.17 -1.36 -17.60
C PHE A 186 29.68 -1.39 -17.42
N ALA A 187 30.38 -0.69 -18.32
CA ALA A 187 31.83 -0.65 -18.36
C ALA A 187 32.36 0.75 -18.02
N SER A 188 33.67 0.84 -17.82
CA SER A 188 34.38 2.04 -17.38
C SER A 188 34.37 3.19 -18.40
N ASP A 189 33.94 2.94 -19.62
CA ASP A 189 33.72 3.93 -20.67
C ASP A 189 32.46 4.77 -20.45
N HIS A 190 31.49 4.26 -19.67
CA HIS A 190 30.27 4.99 -19.37
C HIS A 190 30.52 6.14 -18.38
N PRO A 191 30.03 7.36 -18.62
CA PRO A 191 30.31 8.53 -17.77
C PRO A 191 29.85 8.32 -16.31
N MET A 192 28.76 7.56 -16.11
CA MET A 192 28.24 7.27 -14.77
C MET A 192 28.96 6.10 -14.08
N PHE A 193 29.88 5.38 -14.74
CA PHE A 193 30.58 4.25 -14.12
C PHE A 193 31.42 4.66 -12.90
N THR A 194 31.92 5.90 -12.90
CA THR A 194 32.68 6.43 -11.76
C THR A 194 31.83 6.68 -10.51
N ARG A 195 30.50 6.71 -10.65
CA ARG A 195 29.57 7.03 -9.57
C ARG A 195 29.18 5.76 -8.80
N PRO A 196 29.35 5.71 -7.46
CA PRO A 196 28.98 4.55 -6.66
C PRO A 196 27.48 4.23 -6.76
N GLN A 197 26.62 5.24 -6.81
CA GLN A 197 25.18 5.07 -6.91
C GLN A 197 24.74 4.38 -8.20
N SER A 198 25.33 4.77 -9.34
CA SER A 198 25.01 4.19 -10.64
C SER A 198 25.52 2.75 -10.72
N ARG A 199 26.70 2.46 -10.17
CA ARG A 199 27.21 1.08 -10.04
C ARG A 199 26.32 0.20 -9.19
N ALA A 200 25.86 0.70 -8.04
CA ALA A 200 24.99 -0.03 -7.15
C ALA A 200 23.61 -0.30 -7.78
N CYS A 201 23.01 0.70 -8.41
CA CYS A 201 21.74 0.55 -9.12
C CYS A 201 21.87 -0.45 -10.29
N TRP A 202 22.91 -0.31 -11.12
CA TRP A 202 23.15 -1.24 -12.22
C TRP A 202 23.37 -2.67 -11.70
N ALA A 203 24.16 -2.85 -10.64
CA ALA A 203 24.43 -4.16 -10.05
C ALA A 203 23.15 -4.82 -9.51
N LEU A 204 22.24 -4.05 -8.92
CA LEU A 204 20.92 -4.55 -8.50
C LEU A 204 20.11 -5.05 -9.70
N LEU A 205 20.02 -4.26 -10.77
CA LEU A 205 19.26 -4.62 -11.97
C LEU A 205 19.87 -5.82 -12.70
N ALA A 206 21.21 -5.90 -12.75
CA ALA A 206 21.95 -7.02 -13.29
C ALA A 206 21.72 -8.31 -12.48
N ALA A 207 21.69 -8.22 -11.14
CA ALA A 207 21.39 -9.35 -10.26
C ALA A 207 19.97 -9.89 -10.47
N LEU A 208 18.98 -9.03 -10.72
CA LEU A 208 17.61 -9.45 -11.04
C LEU A 208 17.53 -10.24 -12.36
N ASN A 209 18.39 -9.89 -13.32
CA ASN A 209 18.57 -10.57 -14.60
C ASN A 209 19.51 -11.79 -14.52
N GLU A 210 19.95 -12.18 -13.31
CA GLU A 210 20.89 -13.29 -13.11
C GLU A 210 22.23 -13.10 -13.85
N ILE A 211 22.60 -11.86 -14.14
CA ILE A 211 23.87 -11.52 -14.79
C ILE A 211 24.97 -11.59 -13.73
N PRO A 212 26.06 -12.34 -13.96
CA PRO A 212 27.15 -12.43 -13.01
C PRO A 212 27.84 -11.08 -12.84
N LEU A 213 28.00 -10.65 -11.58
CA LEU A 213 28.65 -9.39 -11.24
C LEU A 213 30.17 -9.56 -11.16
N THR A 214 30.91 -8.58 -11.66
CA THR A 214 32.35 -8.45 -11.37
C THR A 214 32.56 -8.08 -9.89
N GLU A 215 33.72 -8.42 -9.32
CA GLU A 215 34.06 -8.11 -7.91
C GLU A 215 33.82 -6.63 -7.54
N ASP A 216 34.17 -5.73 -8.46
CA ASP A 216 33.94 -4.29 -8.34
C ASP A 216 32.46 -3.89 -8.26
N LEU A 217 31.57 -4.59 -8.96
CA LEU A 217 30.13 -4.28 -8.98
C LEU A 217 29.41 -4.99 -7.85
N ALA A 218 29.86 -6.21 -7.49
CA ALA A 218 29.40 -6.91 -6.30
C ALA A 218 29.71 -6.13 -5.01
N SER A 219 30.92 -5.55 -4.91
CA SER A 219 31.30 -4.71 -3.77
C SER A 219 30.54 -3.38 -3.71
N ALA A 220 29.91 -2.95 -4.80
CA ALA A 220 29.04 -1.78 -4.79
C ALA A 220 27.71 -2.04 -4.07
N LEU A 221 27.21 -3.30 -4.06
CA LEU A 221 25.97 -3.69 -3.37
C LEU A 221 26.21 -3.98 -1.88
N THR A 222 26.46 -2.93 -1.11
CA THR A 222 26.67 -3.06 0.34
C THR A 222 25.36 -2.90 1.13
N PRO A 223 25.22 -3.55 2.30
CA PRO A 223 24.08 -3.33 3.20
C PRO A 223 23.90 -1.85 3.61
N GLY A 224 24.98 -1.07 3.64
CA GLY A 224 24.94 0.36 3.97
C GLY A 224 24.05 1.19 3.05
N LEU A 225 23.81 0.72 1.82
CA LEU A 225 22.93 1.37 0.87
C LEU A 225 21.46 1.44 1.32
N PHE A 226 21.04 0.50 2.19
CA PHE A 226 19.66 0.33 2.60
C PHE A 226 19.35 0.96 3.97
N PHE A 227 20.35 1.04 4.85
CA PHE A 227 20.14 1.36 6.27
C PHE A 227 20.78 2.69 6.70
N GLN A 228 21.44 3.41 5.79
CA GLN A 228 22.14 4.67 6.08
C GLN A 228 23.05 4.54 7.32
N HIS A 229 24.12 3.76 7.20
CA HIS A 229 25.00 3.46 8.33
C HIS A 229 26.07 4.55 8.57
N ASP A 230 26.44 5.31 7.54
CA ASP A 230 27.55 6.27 7.61
C ASP A 230 27.17 7.59 6.93
N ALA A 231 27.54 8.72 7.54
CA ALA A 231 27.18 10.05 7.05
C ALA A 231 27.92 10.42 5.76
N ASP A 232 29.10 9.82 5.54
CA ASP A 232 29.97 10.10 4.39
C ASP A 232 29.73 9.17 3.19
N GLY A 233 28.88 8.15 3.36
CA GLY A 233 28.57 7.15 2.34
C GLY A 233 27.31 7.45 1.54
N PHE A 234 27.26 6.97 0.29
CA PHE A 234 26.03 6.98 -0.50
C PHE A 234 25.03 5.94 0.03
N PHE A 235 23.75 6.28 0.03
CA PHE A 235 22.62 5.39 0.32
C PHE A 235 21.44 5.71 -0.60
N PHE A 236 20.56 4.74 -0.82
CA PHE A 236 19.39 4.93 -1.65
C PHE A 236 18.33 5.77 -0.94
N SER A 237 17.64 6.64 -1.69
CA SER A 237 16.50 7.37 -1.15
C SER A 237 15.34 6.40 -0.82
N ASN A 238 14.48 6.77 0.13
CA ASN A 238 13.29 5.96 0.44
C ASN A 238 12.42 5.74 -0.80
N GLU A 239 12.28 6.75 -1.66
CA GLU A 239 11.53 6.65 -2.91
C GLU A 239 12.15 5.60 -3.86
N PHE A 240 13.47 5.62 -4.02
CA PHE A 240 14.18 4.61 -4.80
C PHE A 240 13.99 3.21 -4.20
N LEU A 241 14.15 3.08 -2.88
CA LEU A 241 14.03 1.79 -2.19
C LEU A 241 12.63 1.19 -2.36
N ILE A 242 11.58 1.99 -2.24
CA ILE A 242 10.20 1.51 -2.44
C ILE A 242 10.04 0.94 -3.85
N LYS A 243 10.52 1.65 -4.87
CA LYS A 243 10.48 1.20 -6.28
C LYS A 243 11.35 -0.04 -6.50
N ALA A 244 12.53 -0.11 -5.90
CA ALA A 244 13.45 -1.25 -5.99
C ALA A 244 12.86 -2.52 -5.35
N PHE A 245 12.30 -2.41 -4.14
CA PHE A 245 11.63 -3.54 -3.48
C PHE A 245 10.38 -3.97 -4.25
N ARG A 246 9.64 -3.02 -4.82
CA ARG A 246 8.51 -3.33 -5.71
C ARG A 246 8.97 -4.13 -6.92
N LEU A 247 10.05 -3.70 -7.59
CA LEU A 247 10.62 -4.44 -8.71
C LEU A 247 11.03 -5.86 -8.32
N ILE A 248 11.73 -6.04 -7.18
CA ILE A 248 12.09 -7.37 -6.66
C ILE A 248 10.84 -8.24 -6.48
N ARG A 249 9.78 -7.70 -5.88
CA ARG A 249 8.53 -8.44 -5.67
C ARG A 249 7.87 -8.87 -6.98
N ILE A 250 7.85 -7.98 -7.98
CA ILE A 250 7.28 -8.25 -9.31
C ILE A 250 8.10 -9.30 -10.05
N VAL A 251 9.43 -9.15 -10.11
CA VAL A 251 10.34 -10.12 -10.75
C VAL A 251 10.19 -11.50 -10.13
N ARG A 252 10.10 -11.58 -8.79
CA ARG A 252 9.84 -12.85 -8.10
C ARG A 252 8.49 -13.46 -8.52
N ARG A 253 7.42 -12.67 -8.62
CA ARG A 253 6.11 -13.18 -9.05
C ARG A 253 6.11 -13.67 -10.49
N ILE A 254 6.82 -12.98 -11.40
CA ILE A 254 6.98 -13.43 -12.79
C ILE A 254 7.61 -14.83 -12.82
N LYS A 255 8.69 -15.04 -12.05
CA LYS A 255 9.36 -16.35 -11.98
C LYS A 255 8.47 -17.44 -11.37
N GLU A 256 7.68 -17.11 -10.34
CA GLU A 256 6.68 -18.01 -9.75
C GLU A 256 5.66 -18.47 -10.82
N LEU A 257 5.09 -17.54 -11.59
CA LEU A 257 4.13 -17.86 -12.66
C LEU A 257 4.76 -18.69 -13.80
N GLN A 258 6.00 -18.40 -14.17
CA GLN A 258 6.74 -19.16 -15.18
C GLN A 258 7.00 -20.60 -14.72
N GLN A 259 7.34 -20.79 -13.44
CA GLN A 259 7.55 -22.11 -12.86
C GLN A 259 6.23 -22.90 -12.76
N GLU A 260 5.13 -22.26 -12.34
CA GLU A 260 3.79 -22.85 -12.33
C GLU A 260 3.36 -23.31 -13.74
N ALA A 261 3.65 -22.50 -14.77
CA ALA A 261 3.35 -22.84 -16.16
C ALA A 261 4.21 -24.00 -16.70
N GLN A 262 5.48 -24.09 -16.29
CA GLN A 262 6.35 -25.22 -16.65
C GLN A 262 5.86 -26.53 -16.02
N HIS A 263 5.52 -26.52 -14.73
CA HIS A 263 4.97 -27.70 -14.07
C HIS A 263 3.65 -28.17 -14.70
N ALA A 264 2.77 -27.24 -15.07
CA ALA A 264 1.52 -27.56 -15.76
C ALA A 264 1.69 -28.11 -17.18
N ALA A 265 2.85 -27.89 -17.81
CA ALA A 265 3.17 -28.43 -19.14
C ALA A 265 3.79 -29.83 -19.10
N ASP A 266 4.36 -30.21 -17.96
CA ASP A 266 5.02 -31.51 -17.73
C ASP A 266 4.06 -32.60 -17.19
N ASP A 267 2.89 -32.21 -16.66
CA ASP A 267 1.79 -33.09 -16.19
C ASP A 267 0.79 -33.48 -17.29
#